data_AF-A0A1Q3PDU8-F1
#
_entry.id   AF-A0A1Q3PDU8-F1
#
_cell.length_a   1.000
_cell.length_b   1.000
_cell.length_c   1.000
_cell.angle_alpha   90.00
_cell.angle_beta   90.00
_cell.angle_gamma   90.00
#
_symmetry.space_group_name_H-M   'P 1'
#
loop_
_entity.id
_entity.type
_entity.pdbx_description
1 polymer ?
#
loop_
_entity_poly.entity_id
_entity_poly.type
_entity_poly.pdbx_seq_one_letter_code
_entity_poly.pdbx_strand_id
1 'polypeptide(L)' 'MNLLNRSYREQLKNNNIIIEQATTLDGRKVWYIIEVCEHRKPLLCHYPKGKVIDINDIGRILKSGWGEFPDDEVLKDFL' A
#
# COMPACT_ATOMS: atom_id res chain seq x y z
N MET A 1 1.46 -16.80 9.24
CA MET A 1 1.49 -15.33 9.07
C MET A 1 2.50 -14.80 10.08
N ASN A 2 3.69 -14.35 9.63
CA ASN A 2 4.82 -14.02 10.52
C ASN A 2 4.59 -12.70 11.28
N LEU A 3 4.97 -12.66 12.57
CA LEU A 3 4.81 -11.51 13.47
C LEU A 3 5.53 -10.23 12.95
N LEU A 4 6.63 -10.39 12.20
CA LEU A 4 7.39 -9.29 11.58
C LEU A 4 6.54 -8.48 10.58
N ASN A 5 5.69 -9.18 9.82
CA ASN A 5 4.81 -8.57 8.81
C ASN A 5 3.76 -7.64 9.44
N ARG A 6 3.40 -7.84 10.71
CA ARG A 6 2.47 -6.98 11.45
C ARG A 6 3.14 -5.71 11.97
N SER A 7 4.37 -5.84 12.49
CA SER A 7 5.17 -4.71 13.00
C SER A 7 5.53 -3.70 11.91
N TYR A 8 5.94 -4.18 10.73
CA TYR A 8 6.27 -3.30 9.61
C TYR A 8 5.06 -2.53 9.07
N ARG A 9 3.89 -3.16 9.03
CA ARG A 9 2.64 -2.49 8.61
C ARG A 9 2.22 -1.36 9.55
N GLU A 10 2.48 -1.50 10.85
CA GLU A 10 2.18 -0.45 11.83
C GLU A 10 3.18 0.72 11.73
N GLN A 11 4.46 0.44 11.47
CA GLN A 11 5.48 1.48 11.27
C GLN A 11 5.28 2.25 9.96
N LEU A 12 4.98 1.57 8.85
CA LEU A 12 4.69 2.22 7.57
C LEU A 12 3.46 3.14 7.65
N LYS A 13 2.45 2.75 8.44
CA LYS A 13 1.32 3.63 8.73
C LYS A 13 1.76 4.93 9.41
N ASN A 14 2.81 4.95 10.22
CA ASN A 14 3.29 6.20 10.83
C ASN A 14 3.97 7.11 9.79
N ASN A 15 4.57 6.53 8.73
CA ASN A 15 5.22 7.25 7.64
C ASN A 15 4.27 7.60 6.48
N ASN A 16 2.95 7.49 6.67
CA ASN A 16 1.94 7.67 5.61
C ASN A 16 2.08 6.72 4.42
N ILE A 17 2.71 5.57 4.62
CA ILE A 17 2.86 4.54 3.59
C ILE A 17 1.79 3.46 3.78
N ILE A 18 1.11 3.11 2.70
CA ILE A 18 0.17 1.99 2.62
C ILE A 18 0.67 0.96 1.62
N ILE A 19 0.39 -0.31 1.89
CA ILE A 19 0.67 -1.41 0.97
C ILE A 19 -0.65 -2.02 0.56
N GLU A 20 -0.93 -2.02 -0.74
CA GLU A 20 -2.15 -2.57 -1.30
C GLU A 20 -1.84 -3.69 -2.29
N GLN A 21 -2.73 -4.68 -2.35
CA GLN A 21 -2.64 -5.78 -3.31
C GLN A 21 -3.89 -5.77 -4.19
N ALA A 22 -3.69 -5.93 -5.49
CA ALA A 22 -4.75 -6.07 -6.46
C ALA A 22 -4.55 -7.33 -7.31
N THR A 23 -5.63 -7.76 -7.95
CA THR A 23 -5.60 -8.80 -8.96
C THR A 23 -5.93 -8.16 -10.30
N THR A 24 -5.06 -8.35 -11.29
CA THR A 24 -5.27 -7.87 -12.66
C THR A 24 -6.38 -8.67 -13.35
N LEU A 25 -6.86 -8.16 -14.48
CA LEU A 25 -7.92 -8.83 -15.25
C LEU A 25 -7.54 -10.23 -15.73
N ASP A 26 -6.25 -10.49 -15.95
CA ASP A 26 -5.70 -11.81 -16.30
C ASP A 26 -5.40 -12.69 -15.07
N GLY A 27 -5.85 -12.29 -13.88
CA GLY A 27 -5.76 -13.09 -12.66
C GLY A 27 -4.41 -13.03 -11.94
N ARG A 28 -3.49 -12.18 -12.38
CA ARG A 28 -2.18 -12.03 -11.72
C ARG A 28 -2.28 -11.10 -10.53
N LYS A 29 -1.59 -11.44 -9.46
CA LYS A 29 -1.47 -10.57 -8.30
C LYS A 29 -0.40 -9.50 -8.55
N VAL A 30 -0.69 -8.29 -8.09
CA VAL A 30 0.22 -7.15 -8.10
C VAL A 30 0.11 -6.46 -6.75
N TRP A 31 1.22 -5.94 -6.25
CA TRP A 31 1.26 -5.14 -5.04
C TRP A 31 1.82 -3.75 -5.34
N TYR A 32 1.38 -2.78 -4.53
CA TYR A 32 1.76 -1.38 -4.61
C TYR A 32 2.16 -0.88 -3.23
N ILE A 33 3.30 -0.18 -3.17
CA ILE A 33 3.72 0.62 -2.03
C ILE A 33 3.41 2.07 -2.37
N ILE A 34 2.53 2.68 -1.60
CA ILE A 34 1.94 3.98 -1.87
C ILE A 34 2.28 4.91 -0.72
N GLU A 35 2.86 6.05 -1.03
CA GLU A 35 2.97 7.17 -0.10
C GLU A 35 1.72 8.03 -0.23
N VAL A 36 0.97 8.18 0.86
CA VAL A 36 -0.25 8.97 0.93
C VAL A 36 0.11 10.35 1.47
N CYS A 37 -0.46 11.42 0.91
CA CYS A 37 -0.33 12.74 1.50
C CYS A 37 -0.94 12.74 2.91
N GLU A 38 -0.20 13.23 3.91
CA GLU A 38 -0.60 13.20 5.33
C GLU A 38 -2.00 13.77 5.57
N HIS A 39 -2.32 14.89 4.92
CA HIS A 39 -3.63 15.55 5.01
C HIS A 39 -4.77 14.81 4.29
N ARG A 40 -4.46 13.89 3.36
CA ARG A 40 -5.44 13.10 2.59
C ARG A 40 -5.65 11.70 3.16
N LYS A 41 -4.77 11.24 4.04
CA LYS A 41 -4.88 9.95 4.71
C LYS A 41 -6.19 9.76 5.50
N PRO A 42 -6.73 10.76 6.21
CA PRO A 42 -8.06 10.63 6.83
C PRO A 42 -9.17 10.43 5.78
N LEU A 43 -9.03 11.01 4.59
CA LEU A 43 -10.02 10.89 3.52
C LEU A 43 -10.11 9.46 3.00
N LEU A 44 -8.99 8.72 2.92
CA LEU A 44 -8.96 7.30 2.56
C LEU A 44 -9.90 6.45 3.42
N CYS A 45 -9.99 6.74 4.73
CA CYS A 45 -10.90 6.05 5.64
C CYS A 45 -12.39 6.30 5.32
N HIS A 46 -12.70 7.39 4.62
CA HIS A 46 -14.05 7.79 4.24
C HIS A 46 -14.43 7.37 2.81
N TYR A 47 -13.48 6.87 2.00
CA TYR A 47 -13.82 6.38 0.67
C TYR A 47 -14.66 5.10 0.76
N PRO A 48 -15.80 5.03 0.04
CA PRO A 48 -16.59 3.82 -0.01
C PRO A 48 -15.78 2.66 -0.59
N LYS A 49 -15.86 1.49 0.05
CA LYS A 49 -15.28 0.26 -0.49
C LYS A 49 -15.82 0.01 -1.91
N GLY A 50 -14.91 -0.29 -2.84
CA GLY A 50 -15.27 -0.60 -4.23
C GLY A 50 -15.33 0.61 -5.19
N LYS A 51 -15.07 1.84 -4.72
CA LYS A 51 -14.83 2.96 -5.65
C LYS A 51 -13.41 2.91 -6.21
N VAL A 52 -13.31 3.23 -7.51
CA VAL A 52 -12.02 3.52 -8.16
C VAL A 52 -11.58 4.90 -7.69
N ILE A 53 -10.35 4.99 -7.18
CA ILE A 53 -9.72 6.23 -6.74
C ILE A 53 -8.51 6.44 -7.64
N ASP A 54 -8.31 7.66 -8.14
CA ASP A 54 -7.07 8.01 -8.80
C ASP A 54 -5.97 8.11 -7.74
N ILE A 55 -4.87 7.40 -7.94
CA ILE A 55 -3.74 7.41 -7.02
C ILE A 55 -3.15 8.82 -6.84
N ASN A 56 -3.23 9.65 -7.88
CA ASN A 56 -2.78 11.05 -7.85
C ASN A 56 -3.67 11.92 -6.94
N ASP A 57 -4.90 11.48 -6.66
CA ASP A 57 -5.81 12.15 -5.73
C ASP A 57 -5.49 11.85 -4.27
N ILE A 58 -4.60 10.91 -3.97
CA ILE A 58 -4.31 10.49 -2.60
C ILE A 58 -2.82 10.54 -2.27
N GLY A 59 -1.95 10.42 -3.27
CA GLY A 59 -0.51 10.49 -3.10
C GLY A 59 0.23 10.00 -4.34
N ARG A 60 1.18 9.08 -4.16
CA ARG A 60 1.97 8.51 -5.26
C ARG A 60 2.40 7.07 -5.00
N ILE A 61 2.60 6.32 -6.08
CA ILE A 61 3.22 4.98 -6.02
C ILE A 61 4.72 5.16 -5.86
N LEU A 62 5.29 4.60 -4.79
CA LEU A 62 6.74 4.55 -4.58
C LEU A 62 7.36 3.35 -5.30
N LYS A 63 6.70 2.19 -5.22
CA LYS A 63 7.17 0.93 -5.79
C LYS A 63 6.01 0.00 -6.07
N SER A 64 6.16 -0.88 -7.04
CA SER A 64 5.19 -1.91 -7.37
C SER A 64 5.90 -3.18 -7.80
N GLY A 65 5.24 -4.32 -7.64
CA GLY A 65 5.74 -5.58 -8.13
C GLY A 65 4.66 -6.62 -8.32
N TRP A 66 5.04 -7.73 -8.94
CA TRP A 66 4.15 -8.84 -9.23
C TRP A 66 4.19 -9.88 -8.11
N GLY A 67 3.11 -10.63 -7.98
CA GLY A 67 3.00 -11.76 -7.06
C GLY A 67 2.36 -11.41 -5.72
N GLU A 68 2.76 -12.16 -4.70
CA GLU A 68 2.28 -11.96 -3.32
C GLU A 68 2.84 -10.66 -2.71
N PHE A 69 2.44 -10.35 -1.48
CA PHE A 69 2.93 -9.17 -0.74
C PHE A 69 4.46 -9.04 -0.80
N PRO A 70 4.99 -7.79 -0.87
CA PRO A 70 6.43 -7.55 -0.86
C PRO A 70 7.07 -8.17 0.39
N ASP A 71 8.27 -8.70 0.20
CA ASP A 71 9.07 -9.27 1.29
C ASP A 71 9.69 -8.18 2.18
N ASP A 72 10.27 -8.61 3.29
CA ASP A 72 10.87 -7.69 4.27
C ASP A 72 12.07 -6.93 3.69
N GLU A 73 12.75 -7.45 2.66
CA GLU A 73 13.86 -6.72 2.01
C GLU A 73 13.35 -5.53 1.23
N VAL A 74 12.28 -5.70 0.48
CA VAL A 74 11.61 -4.60 -0.23
C VAL A 74 11.05 -3.57 0.76
N LEU A 75 10.52 -4.01 1.90
CA LEU A 75 9.93 -3.11 2.89
C LEU A 75 10.97 -2.29 3.67
N LYS A 76 12.19 -2.79 3.86
CA LYS A 76 13.29 -2.07 4.54
C LYS A 76 13.64 -0.73 3.92
N ASP A 77 13.44 -0.58 2.61
CA ASP A 77 13.71 0.68 1.90
C ASP A 77 12.74 1.83 2.32
N PHE A 78 11.66 1.52 3.04
CA PHE A 78 10.55 2.44 3.33
C PHE A 78 10.29 2.67 4.81
N LEU A 79 11.13 2.11 5.68
CA LEU A 79 11.03 2.18 7.15
C LEU A 79 12.06 3.13 7.71
#